data_AF-A0A816Q9Y8-F1
#
_entry.id   AF-A0A816Q9Y8-F1
#
_cell.length_a   1.000
_cell.length_b   1.000
_cell.length_c   1.000
_cell.angle_alpha   90.00
_cell.angle_beta   90.00
_cell.angle_gamma   90.00
#
_symmetry.space_group_name_H-M   'P 1'
#
loop_
_entity.id
_entity.type
_entity.pdbx_description
1 polymer ?
#
loop_
_entity_poly.entity_id
_entity_poly.type
_entity_poly.pdbx_seq_one_letter_code
_entity_poly.pdbx_strand_id
1 'polypeptide(L)'
;MHEIDSKVKILLAQRYGQQLVQSDQSLLRCSKLIHNHIIYKQYAVYVYDLEHVEEIPLFFQILYIFKFNQQWMFIVEFLNTDGFSTKLWSYKLSSYGRLGIVLPNDLKYFHKGLDLYEIDNFHVVNLTSRLTKKN
;
A
#
# COMPACT_ATOMS: atom_id res chain seq x y z
N MET A 1 19.72 -9.58 3.45
CA MET A 1 18.37 -10.15 3.44
C MET A 1 17.67 -9.61 4.68
N HIS A 2 16.85 -8.56 4.55
CA HIS A 2 16.16 -7.99 5.71
C HIS A 2 15.11 -8.99 6.22
N GLU A 3 15.25 -9.36 7.49
CA GLU A 3 14.33 -10.23 8.20
C GLU A 3 12.90 -9.70 8.03
N ILE A 4 11.99 -10.58 7.61
CA ILE A 4 10.58 -10.23 7.50
C ILE A 4 10.06 -10.00 8.92
N ASP A 5 9.52 -8.80 9.17
CA ASP A 5 8.90 -8.39 10.42
C ASP A 5 7.95 -9.50 10.94
N SER A 6 8.02 -9.79 12.24
CA SER A 6 7.22 -10.82 12.90
C SER A 6 5.72 -10.63 12.66
N LYS A 7 5.23 -9.39 12.56
CA LYS A 7 3.83 -9.08 12.23
C LYS A 7 3.45 -9.55 10.83
N VAL A 8 4.37 -9.46 9.87
CA VAL A 8 4.15 -9.91 8.49
C VAL A 8 4.15 -11.43 8.41
N LYS A 9 5.03 -12.11 9.14
CA LYS A 9 5.01 -13.58 9.26
C LYS A 9 3.67 -14.07 9.81
N ILE A 10 3.16 -13.41 10.86
CA ILE A 10 1.84 -13.73 11.43
C ILE A 10 0.72 -13.52 10.41
N LEU A 11 0.71 -12.40 9.69
CA LEU A 11 -0.31 -12.09 8.69
C LEU A 11 -0.33 -13.12 7.54
N LEU A 12 0.85 -13.50 7.05
CA LEU A 12 1.00 -14.54 6.02
C LEU A 12 0.52 -15.90 6.54
N ALA A 13 0.90 -16.26 7.77
CA ALA A 13 0.48 -17.52 8.40
C ALA A 13 -1.04 -17.59 8.65
N GLN A 14 -1.68 -16.47 9.00
CA GLN A 14 -3.14 -16.39 9.17
C GLN A 14 -3.88 -16.60 7.84
N ARG A 15 -3.36 -16.03 6.74
CA ARG A 15 -4.01 -16.10 5.43
C ARG A 15 -3.79 -17.44 4.72
N TYR A 16 -2.60 -18.02 4.85
CA TYR A 16 -2.16 -19.16 4.03
C TYR A 16 -1.67 -20.39 4.84
N GLY A 17 -1.63 -20.31 6.17
CA GLY A 17 -1.19 -21.38 7.06
C GLY A 17 0.28 -21.28 7.48
N GLN A 18 0.62 -21.86 8.63
CA GLN A 18 1.97 -21.78 9.22
C GLN A 18 3.07 -22.45 8.38
N GLN A 19 2.71 -23.42 7.52
CA GLN A 19 3.66 -24.13 6.65
C GLN A 19 4.35 -23.22 5.61
N LEU A 20 3.80 -22.03 5.32
CA LEU A 20 4.43 -21.07 4.40
C LEU A 20 5.70 -20.42 4.95
N VAL A 21 5.80 -20.19 6.27
CA VAL A 21 6.92 -19.43 6.86
C VAL A 21 8.24 -20.24 6.82
N GLN A 22 8.15 -21.55 6.54
CA GLN A 22 9.29 -22.47 6.56
C GLN A 22 9.85 -22.81 5.17
N SER A 23 9.17 -22.46 4.07
CA SER A 23 9.64 -22.74 2.70
C SER A 23 9.91 -21.46 1.90
N ASP A 24 11.11 -20.89 2.09
CA ASP A 24 11.60 -19.73 1.33
C ASP A 24 11.52 -19.92 -0.20
N GLN A 25 11.50 -21.18 -0.67
CA GLN A 25 11.47 -21.52 -2.11
C GLN A 25 10.20 -21.04 -2.84
N SER A 26 9.10 -20.75 -2.13
CA SER A 26 7.84 -20.32 -2.74
C SER A 26 7.61 -18.81 -2.71
N LEU A 27 8.45 -18.05 -1.98
CA LEU A 27 8.26 -16.63 -1.72
C LEU A 27 9.26 -15.79 -2.50
N LEU A 28 8.85 -15.25 -3.65
CA LEU A 28 9.67 -14.29 -4.38
C LEU A 28 9.39 -12.89 -3.88
N ARG A 29 10.43 -12.16 -3.42
CA ARG A 29 10.34 -10.76 -3.01
C ARG A 29 10.95 -9.86 -4.07
N CYS A 30 10.34 -8.71 -4.30
CA CYS A 30 10.90 -7.67 -5.17
C CYS A 30 10.63 -6.27 -4.61
N SER A 31 11.45 -5.30 -5.01
CA SER A 31 11.26 -3.89 -4.65
C SER A 31 10.28 -3.17 -5.57
N LYS A 32 9.96 -3.76 -6.74
CA LYS A 32 9.11 -3.19 -7.78
C LYS A 32 8.36 -4.28 -8.55
N LEU A 33 7.08 -4.04 -8.80
CA LEU A 33 6.23 -4.83 -9.69
C LEU A 33 5.65 -3.93 -10.79
N ILE A 34 5.67 -4.41 -12.03
CA ILE A 34 4.94 -3.80 -13.13
C ILE A 34 3.72 -4.68 -13.41
N HIS A 35 2.53 -4.13 -13.23
CA HIS A 35 1.27 -4.85 -13.43
C HIS A 35 0.24 -3.91 -14.04
N ASN A 36 -0.43 -4.32 -15.13
CA ASN A 36 -1.39 -3.49 -15.86
C ASN A 36 -0.88 -2.06 -16.17
N HIS A 37 0.36 -1.94 -16.64
CA HIS A 37 1.06 -0.68 -16.94
C HIS A 37 1.31 0.24 -15.72
N ILE A 38 1.06 -0.25 -14.51
CA ILE A 38 1.32 0.48 -13.27
C ILE A 38 2.62 -0.03 -12.65
N ILE A 39 3.39 0.91 -12.11
CA ILE A 39 4.60 0.62 -11.35
C ILE A 39 4.28 0.68 -9.87
N TYR A 40 4.24 -0.50 -9.24
CA TYR A 40 4.18 -0.64 -7.79
C TYR A 40 5.58 -0.68 -7.22
N LYS A 41 5.87 0.14 -6.21
CA LYS A 41 7.17 0.19 -5.53
C LYS A 41 6.98 -0.01 -4.04
N GLN A 42 7.95 -0.68 -3.43
CA GLN A 42 8.06 -0.75 -1.99
C GLN A 42 8.22 0.68 -1.40
N TYR A 43 7.59 0.91 -0.26
CA TYR A 43 7.47 2.18 0.48
C TYR A 43 6.75 3.32 -0.26
N ALA A 44 6.15 3.07 -1.42
CA ALA A 44 5.31 4.05 -2.08
C ALA A 44 3.87 4.00 -1.54
N VAL A 45 3.22 5.16 -1.54
CA VAL A 45 1.82 5.35 -1.11
C VAL A 45 0.89 5.36 -2.33
N TYR A 46 -0.26 4.71 -2.17
CA TYR A 46 -1.29 4.59 -3.20
C TYR A 46 -2.67 4.84 -2.60
N VAL A 47 -3.59 5.35 -3.43
CA VAL A 47 -5.03 5.39 -3.12
C VAL A 47 -5.63 4.03 -3.49
N TYR A 48 -6.37 3.42 -2.57
CA TYR A 48 -6.98 2.10 -2.80
C TYR A 48 -8.51 2.14 -2.85
N ASP A 49 -9.11 3.12 -2.17
CA ASP A 49 -10.55 3.37 -2.20
C ASP A 49 -10.84 4.86 -1.98
N LEU A 50 -12.10 5.23 -2.16
CA LEU A 50 -12.65 6.52 -1.76
C LEU A 50 -13.78 6.28 -0.76
N GLU A 51 -13.79 7.03 0.33
CA GLU A 51 -14.91 6.99 1.27
C GLU A 51 -16.17 7.61 0.64
N HIS A 52 -17.23 6.80 0.52
CA HIS A 52 -18.36 6.99 -0.41
C HIS A 52 -19.16 8.30 -0.28
N VAL A 53 -19.06 9.02 0.84
CA VAL A 53 -19.87 10.23 1.11
C VAL A 53 -19.11 11.51 0.77
N GLU A 54 -17.79 11.53 0.98
CA GLU A 54 -16.98 12.75 0.90
C GLU A 54 -15.87 12.66 -0.16
N GLU A 55 -15.82 11.56 -0.92
CA GLU A 55 -14.74 11.24 -1.87
C GLU A 55 -13.35 11.32 -1.22
N ILE A 56 -13.26 11.08 0.09
CA ILE A 56 -11.99 11.12 0.82
C ILE A 56 -11.14 9.93 0.35
N PRO A 57 -9.92 10.18 -0.17
CA PRO A 57 -9.05 9.09 -0.54
C PRO A 57 -8.59 8.30 0.68
N LEU A 58 -8.65 6.98 0.54
CA LEU A 58 -8.09 6.03 1.47
C LEU A 58 -6.75 5.53 0.94
N PHE A 59 -5.74 5.55 1.80
CA PHE A 59 -4.35 5.31 1.41
C PHE A 59 -3.79 4.03 2.03
N PHE A 60 -2.84 3.42 1.34
CA PHE A 60 -1.91 2.46 1.93
C PHE A 60 -0.48 2.74 1.46
N GLN A 61 0.49 2.29 2.24
CA GLN A 61 1.87 2.15 1.79
C GLN A 61 2.24 0.68 1.58
N ILE A 62 2.99 0.39 0.52
CA ILE A 62 3.47 -0.97 0.27
C ILE A 62 4.70 -1.23 1.13
N LEU A 63 4.61 -2.14 2.09
CA LEU A 63 5.77 -2.56 2.88
C LEU A 63 6.58 -3.64 2.17
N TYR A 64 5.90 -4.58 1.50
CA TYR A 64 6.54 -5.67 0.77
C TYR A 64 5.75 -6.05 -0.47
N ILE A 65 6.45 -6.41 -1.54
CA ILE A 65 5.86 -7.01 -2.73
C ILE A 65 6.37 -8.44 -2.83
N PHE A 66 5.43 -9.39 -2.92
CA PHE A 66 5.77 -10.81 -2.96
C PHE A 66 4.88 -11.57 -3.94
N LYS A 67 5.44 -12.66 -4.48
CA LYS A 67 4.70 -13.64 -5.28
C LYS A 67 4.62 -14.94 -4.50
N PHE A 68 3.43 -15.53 -4.47
CA PHE A 68 3.19 -16.86 -3.90
C PHE A 68 2.16 -17.58 -4.76
N ASN A 69 2.39 -18.87 -5.05
CA ASN A 69 1.52 -19.68 -5.92
C ASN A 69 1.09 -18.96 -7.20
N GLN A 70 2.07 -18.34 -7.87
CA GLN A 70 1.89 -17.55 -9.10
C GLN A 70 1.10 -16.24 -8.95
N GLN A 71 0.58 -15.92 -7.77
CA GLN A 71 -0.17 -14.71 -7.49
C GLN A 71 0.71 -13.64 -6.85
N TRP A 72 0.67 -12.42 -7.41
CA TRP A 72 1.32 -11.26 -6.83
C TRP A 72 0.47 -10.65 -5.72
N MET A 73 1.15 -10.18 -4.68
CA MET A 73 0.53 -9.61 -3.49
C MET A 73 1.38 -8.48 -2.92
N PHE A 74 0.69 -7.58 -2.22
CA PHE A 74 1.29 -6.53 -1.43
C PHE A 74 1.01 -6.77 0.05
N ILE A 75 2.06 -6.73 0.87
CA ILE A 75 1.88 -6.43 2.29
C ILE A 75 1.84 -4.93 2.38
N VAL A 76 0.74 -4.40 2.88
CA VAL A 76 0.54 -2.97 3.00
C VAL A 76 0.31 -2.59 4.44
N GLU A 77 0.60 -1.34 4.75
CA GLU A 77 0.04 -0.66 5.91
C GLU A 77 -1.04 0.30 5.45
N PHE A 78 -2.22 0.19 6.02
CA PHE A 78 -3.29 1.16 5.81
C PHE A 78 -3.00 2.42 6.62
N LEU A 79 -3.11 3.57 5.96
CA LEU A 79 -2.85 4.87 6.55
C LEU A 79 -4.17 5.57 6.86
N ASN A 80 -4.21 6.30 7.98
CA ASN A 80 -5.33 7.18 8.28
C ASN A 80 -5.15 8.51 7.54
N THR A 81 -6.24 9.04 7.02
CA THR A 81 -6.29 10.39 6.46
C THR A 81 -6.68 11.35 7.58
N ASP A 82 -5.70 12.05 8.16
CA ASP A 82 -5.94 12.96 9.29
C ASP A 82 -6.58 14.29 8.85
N GLY A 83 -6.44 14.63 7.58
CA GLY A 83 -7.08 15.78 6.96
C GLY A 83 -6.35 16.29 5.72
N PHE A 84 -6.89 17.35 5.12
CA PHE A 84 -6.31 18.01 3.96
C PHE A 84 -5.73 19.38 4.34
N SER A 85 -4.47 19.61 4.03
CA SER A 85 -3.83 20.92 4.17
C SER A 85 -4.05 21.74 2.90
N THR A 86 -4.91 22.75 2.96
CA THR A 86 -5.10 23.70 1.84
C THR A 86 -3.86 24.52 1.54
N LYS A 87 -3.02 24.78 2.55
CA LYS A 87 -1.74 25.51 2.40
C LYS A 87 -0.72 24.74 1.54
N LEU A 88 -0.62 23.43 1.76
CA LEU A 88 0.33 22.56 1.04
C LEU A 88 -0.32 21.83 -0.14
N TRP A 89 -1.64 21.93 -0.25
CA TRP A 89 -2.47 21.17 -1.19
C TRP A 89 -2.22 19.66 -1.11
N SER A 90 -2.15 19.12 0.11
CA SER A 90 -1.76 17.74 0.39
C SER A 90 -2.58 17.10 1.50
N TYR A 91 -2.68 15.77 1.47
CA TYR A 91 -3.28 14.99 2.56
C TYR A 91 -2.25 14.72 3.64
N LYS A 92 -2.64 14.91 4.90
CA LYS A 92 -1.88 14.47 6.07
C LYS A 92 -2.26 13.04 6.41
N LEU A 93 -1.26 12.19 6.53
CA LEU A 93 -1.42 10.77 6.81
C LEU A 93 -0.73 10.41 8.12
N SER A 94 -1.37 9.50 8.87
CA SER A 94 -0.75 8.87 10.03
C SER A 94 -0.75 7.35 9.91
N SER A 95 0.31 6.75 10.44
CA SER A 95 0.39 5.30 10.66
C SER A 95 -0.28 4.97 11.99
N TYR A 96 -1.04 3.88 12.02
CA TYR A 96 -1.57 3.28 13.25
C TYR A 96 -1.25 1.77 13.32
N GLY A 97 -0.37 1.28 12.45
CA GLY A 97 0.15 -0.08 12.48
C GLY A 97 -0.80 -1.16 11.95
N ARG A 98 -1.88 -0.80 11.25
CA ARG A 98 -2.78 -1.78 10.64
C ARG A 98 -2.22 -2.30 9.33
N LEU A 99 -1.81 -3.56 9.35
CA LEU A 99 -1.32 -4.27 8.17
C LEU A 99 -2.45 -4.98 7.42
N GLY A 100 -2.23 -5.19 6.12
CA GLY A 100 -3.14 -5.94 5.27
C GLY A 100 -2.41 -6.63 4.11
N ILE A 101 -3.14 -7.55 3.47
CA ILE A 101 -2.75 -8.15 2.20
C ILE A 101 -3.66 -7.57 1.13
N VAL A 102 -3.06 -7.00 0.09
CA VAL A 102 -3.77 -6.42 -1.04
C VAL A 102 -3.30 -7.13 -2.32
N LEU A 103 -4.25 -7.48 -3.17
CA LEU A 103 -3.95 -8.01 -4.50
C LEU A 103 -3.92 -6.86 -5.52
N PRO A 104 -2.95 -6.83 -6.45
CA PRO A 104 -2.93 -5.82 -7.50
C PRO A 104 -4.23 -5.78 -8.33
N ASN A 105 -4.88 -6.94 -8.49
CA ASN A 105 -6.12 -7.07 -9.27
C ASN A 105 -7.37 -6.52 -8.56
N ASP A 106 -7.33 -6.33 -7.25
CA ASP A 106 -8.50 -5.89 -6.47
C ASP A 106 -8.59 -4.36 -6.35
N LEU A 107 -7.56 -3.64 -6.83
CA LEU A 107 -7.45 -2.20 -6.67
C LEU A 107 -8.29 -1.46 -7.72
N LYS A 108 -9.19 -0.59 -7.25
CA LYS A 108 -10.21 0.06 -8.08
C LYS A 108 -9.83 1.46 -8.59
N TYR A 109 -8.93 2.16 -7.91
CA TYR A 109 -8.66 3.58 -8.15
C TYR A 109 -7.23 3.86 -8.61
N PHE A 110 -7.03 5.07 -9.16
CA PHE A 110 -5.80 5.55 -9.76
C PHE A 110 -4.54 5.19 -8.95
N HIS A 111 -3.78 4.24 -9.48
CA HIS A 111 -2.50 3.80 -8.92
C HIS A 111 -1.35 4.73 -9.35
N LYS A 112 -1.54 6.04 -9.24
CA LYS A 112 -0.39 6.93 -9.37
C LYS A 112 0.42 6.80 -8.08
N GLY A 113 1.71 6.46 -8.22
CA GLY A 113 2.64 6.62 -7.12
C GLY A 113 2.59 8.08 -6.70
N LEU A 114 2.28 8.30 -5.43
CA LEU A 114 2.21 9.63 -4.85
C LEU A 114 3.53 9.92 -4.15
N ASP A 115 3.99 11.16 -4.25
CA ASP A 115 5.18 11.58 -3.52
C ASP A 115 4.80 11.76 -2.04
N LEU A 116 5.48 10.99 -1.19
CA LEU A 116 5.38 11.04 0.26
C LEU A 116 6.50 11.94 0.77
N TYR A 117 6.14 12.94 1.56
CA TYR A 117 7.09 13.83 2.23
C TYR A 117 6.84 13.79 3.73
N GLU A 118 7.88 14.07 4.52
CA GLU A 118 7.75 14.26 5.96
C GLU A 118 7.94 15.75 6.28
N ILE A 119 6.96 16.35 6.94
CA ILE A 119 6.99 17.76 7.35
C ILE A 119 6.49 17.83 8.79
N ASP A 120 7.31 18.37 9.71
CA ASP A 120 6.97 18.55 11.12
C ASP A 120 6.45 17.28 11.82
N ASN A 121 7.07 16.12 11.54
CA ASN A 121 6.67 14.76 11.99
C ASN A 121 5.35 14.22 11.41
N PHE A 122 4.79 14.85 10.38
CA PHE A 122 3.63 14.35 9.65
C PHE A 122 4.03 13.85 8.27
N HIS A 123 3.46 12.73 7.85
CA HIS A 123 3.54 12.28 6.48
C HIS A 123 2.54 13.08 5.65
N VAL A 124 2.98 13.73 4.59
CA VAL A 124 2.12 14.43 3.64
C VAL A 124 2.23 13.82 2.26
N VAL A 125 1.10 13.71 1.58
CA VAL A 125 1.00 13.12 0.25
C VAL A 125 0.29 14.06 -0.69
N ASN A 126 0.93 14.34 -1.83
CA ASN A 126 0.36 15.18 -2.87
C ASN A 126 -0.27 14.32 -3.98
N LEU A 127 -1.49 14.68 -4.39
CA LEU A 127 -2.15 14.06 -5.53
C LEU A 127 -1.81 14.84 -6.79
N THR A 128 -1.03 14.24 -7.70
CA THR A 128 -0.65 14.87 -8.97
C THR A 128 -1.80 14.98 -9.98
N SER A 129 -3.01 14.52 -9.63
CA SER A 129 -4.22 14.70 -10.43
C SER A 129 -5.49 14.50 -9.61
N ARG A 130 -6.59 15.13 -10.03
CA ARG A 130 -7.93 14.93 -9.48
C ARG A 130 -8.32 13.44 -9.54
N LEU A 131 -8.85 12.90 -8.45
CA LEU A 131 -9.34 11.52 -8.34
C LEU A 131 -10.74 11.37 -8.97
N THR A 132 -10.95 11.89 -10.18
CA THR A 132 -12.22 11.67 -10.88
C THR A 132 -12.17 10.32 -11.58
N LYS A 133 -13.13 9.43 -11.27
CA LYS A 133 -13.49 8.31 -12.13
C LYS A 133 -13.57 8.83 -13.58
N LYS A 134 -12.82 8.24 -14.51
CA LYS A 134 -13.16 8.41 -15.93
C LYS A 134 -14.47 7.65 -16.12
N ASN A 135 -15.55 8.40 -16.35
CA ASN A 135 -16.79 7.87 -16.91
C ASN A 135 -16.50 7.19 -18.24
#